data_AF-A0A183HQH7-F1
#
_entry.id   AF-A0A183HQH7-F1
#
_cell.length_a   1.000
_cell.length_b   1.000
_cell.length_c   1.000
_cell.angle_alpha   90.00
_cell.angle_beta   90.00
_cell.angle_gamma   90.00
#
_symmetry.space_group_name_H-M   'P 1'
#
loop_
_entity.id
_entity.type
_entity.pdbx_description
1 polymer ?
#
loop_
_entity_poly.entity_id
_entity_poly.type
_entity_poly.pdbx_seq_one_letter_code
_entity_poly.pdbx_strand_id
1 'polypeptide(L)'
;MSIFINVPSELREDLKMCLNLTPDLRPDATQFSKITYFNEPLIQLLNSLDSLCQMDYTQKMNFFKQLPQLLMKFPKRPLIQKILPQLCAEFIATELVPFILPSVFHIAGITNNDEFAAVILPQLIPIFTLERPYQILLLFLQNMDLLLEKTSDEAARKYLLPLICKALSSETVKIQELCLSIIPKVAKMIERQSMKTEVLPKLLQLIIDGGGVLTVRFIHFINMVCVLFLDLLNN
;
A
#
# COMPACT_ATOMS: atom_id res chain seq x y z
N MET A 1 25.67 33.95 24.45
CA MET A 1 24.87 32.75 24.13
C MET A 1 25.19 32.35 22.71
N SER A 2 25.51 31.09 22.44
CA SER A 2 25.78 30.62 21.08
C SER A 2 24.55 30.86 20.20
N ILE A 3 24.69 31.67 19.16
CA ILE A 3 23.63 32.05 18.22
C ILE A 3 23.03 30.79 17.53
N PHE A 4 23.76 29.68 17.55
CA PHE A 4 23.45 28.43 16.87
C PHE A 4 22.88 27.33 17.77
N ILE A 5 22.36 27.65 18.96
CA ILE A 5 21.92 26.62 19.93
C ILE A 5 20.78 25.72 19.39
N ASN A 6 19.92 26.26 18.52
CA ASN A 6 18.81 25.55 17.88
C ASN A 6 19.12 25.06 16.46
N VAL A 7 20.37 25.15 16.02
CA VAL A 7 20.78 24.76 14.66
C VAL A 7 21.43 23.38 14.71
N PRO A 8 21.08 22.45 13.81
CA PRO A 8 21.73 21.14 13.67
C PRO A 8 23.24 21.29 13.47
N SER A 9 24.02 20.42 14.10
CA SER A 9 25.49 20.47 14.06
C SER A 9 26.05 20.51 12.64
N GLU A 10 25.44 19.77 11.72
CA GLU A 10 25.90 19.66 10.33
C GLU A 10 25.78 20.99 9.56
N LEU A 11 24.85 21.87 9.94
CA LEU A 11 24.57 23.14 9.24
C LEU A 11 25.33 24.34 9.85
N ARG A 12 25.95 24.18 11.03
CA ARG A 12 26.52 25.31 11.79
C ARG A 12 27.71 25.95 11.08
N GLU A 13 28.61 25.16 10.49
CA GLU A 13 29.80 25.70 9.82
C GLU A 13 29.42 26.44 8.54
N ASP A 14 28.49 25.91 7.75
CA ASP A 14 27.98 26.57 6.56
C ASP A 14 27.28 27.90 6.89
N LEU A 15 26.47 27.94 7.97
CA LEU A 15 25.84 29.18 8.43
C LEU A 15 26.83 30.20 8.99
N LYS A 16 27.93 29.77 9.62
CA LYS A 16 29.00 30.70 10.04
C LYS A 16 29.65 31.38 8.83
N MET A 17 29.86 30.66 7.73
CA MET A 17 30.39 31.24 6.49
C MET A 17 29.42 32.29 5.91
N CYS A 18 28.11 32.09 6.00
CA CYS A 18 27.12 33.09 5.60
C CYS A 18 27.17 34.38 6.44
N LEU A 19 27.62 34.29 7.70
CA LEU A 19 27.75 35.43 8.61
C LEU A 19 29.14 36.07 8.61
N ASN A 20 30.00 35.75 7.63
CA ASN A 20 31.35 36.30 7.56
C ASN A 20 31.31 37.84 7.47
N LEU A 21 32.18 38.51 8.22
CA LEU A 21 32.31 39.97 8.23
C LEU A 21 32.75 40.49 6.85
N THR A 22 33.53 39.69 6.10
CA THR A 22 33.97 40.01 4.74
C THR A 22 32.92 39.53 3.74
N PRO A 23 32.25 40.42 2.98
CA PRO A 23 31.18 40.04 2.05
C PRO A 23 31.62 39.03 0.98
N ASP A 24 32.84 39.17 0.44
CA ASP A 24 33.38 38.32 -0.64
C ASP A 24 33.63 36.87 -0.22
N LEU A 25 33.68 36.59 1.09
CA LEU A 25 33.87 35.25 1.65
C LEU A 25 32.54 34.56 1.96
N ARG A 26 31.40 35.23 1.76
CA ARG A 26 30.08 34.62 1.97
C ARG A 26 29.72 33.78 0.75
N PRO A 27 29.17 32.57 0.93
CA PRO A 27 28.67 31.79 -0.18
C PRO A 27 27.50 32.51 -0.85
N ASP A 28 27.47 32.48 -2.18
CA ASP A 28 26.29 32.90 -2.93
C ASP A 28 25.12 31.91 -2.74
N ALA A 29 23.92 32.30 -3.19
CA ALA A 29 22.72 31.47 -3.03
C ALA A 29 22.84 30.08 -3.70
N THR A 30 23.58 29.98 -4.82
CA THR A 30 23.78 28.73 -5.55
C THR A 30 24.81 27.82 -4.89
N GLN A 31 25.81 28.40 -4.23
CA GLN A 31 26.79 27.68 -3.43
C GLN A 31 26.13 27.17 -2.15
N PHE A 32 25.33 28.00 -1.48
CA PHE A 32 24.62 27.62 -0.28
C PHE A 32 23.58 26.51 -0.53
N SER A 33 22.88 26.51 -1.67
CA SER A 33 21.93 25.43 -1.99
C SER A 33 22.59 24.07 -2.21
N LYS A 34 23.92 24.01 -2.39
CA LYS A 34 24.68 22.79 -2.69
C LYS A 34 25.43 22.20 -1.48
N ILE A 35 25.26 22.77 -0.30
CA ILE A 35 25.91 22.25 0.92
C ILE A 35 25.44 20.82 1.21
N THR A 36 26.31 20.04 1.85
CA THR A 36 26.07 18.61 2.13
C THR A 36 24.81 18.39 2.96
N TYR A 37 24.45 19.35 3.82
CA TYR A 37 23.22 19.32 4.61
C TYR A 37 21.96 19.17 3.75
N PHE A 38 21.90 19.79 2.57
CA PHE A 38 20.75 19.66 1.66
C PHE A 38 20.85 18.45 0.73
N ASN A 39 21.95 17.70 0.77
CA ASN A 39 22.15 16.50 -0.03
C ASN A 39 21.67 15.23 0.68
N GLU A 40 20.56 15.33 1.42
CA GLU A 40 19.94 14.18 2.06
C GLU A 40 19.04 13.39 1.08
N PRO A 41 19.01 12.05 1.18
CA PRO A 41 18.15 11.21 0.35
C PRO A 41 16.67 11.60 0.38
N LEU A 42 16.17 12.12 1.51
CA LEU A 42 14.77 12.55 1.66
C LEU A 42 14.47 13.82 0.87
N ILE A 43 15.42 14.76 0.83
CA ILE A 43 15.29 15.99 0.06
C ILE A 43 15.33 15.67 -1.43
N GLN A 44 16.24 14.78 -1.84
CA GLN A 44 16.30 14.29 -3.22
C GLN A 44 15.00 13.58 -3.63
N LEU A 45 14.40 12.79 -2.72
CA LEU A 45 13.10 12.17 -2.96
C LEU A 45 12.00 13.21 -3.18
N LEU A 46 11.92 14.24 -2.32
CA LEU A 46 10.93 15.30 -2.47
C LEU A 46 11.10 16.07 -3.77
N ASN A 47 12.33 16.36 -4.19
CA ASN A 47 12.60 16.99 -5.48
C ASN A 47 12.20 16.09 -6.65
N SER A 48 12.49 14.79 -6.54
CA SER A 48 12.10 13.78 -7.54
C SER A 48 10.58 13.68 -7.66
N LEU A 49 9.87 13.68 -6.52
CA LEU A 49 8.42 13.73 -6.44
C LEU A 49 7.84 14.96 -7.13
N ASP A 50 8.42 16.15 -6.91
CA ASP A 50 7.96 17.38 -7.54
C ASP A 50 8.22 17.40 -9.07
N SER A 51 9.20 16.61 -9.54
CA SER A 51 9.51 16.40 -10.96
C SER A 51 8.80 15.20 -11.61
N LEU A 52 7.91 14.49 -10.89
CA LEU A 52 7.27 13.25 -11.38
C LEU A 52 6.62 13.39 -12.77
N CYS A 53 5.95 14.52 -13.03
CA CYS A 53 5.28 14.78 -14.31
C CYS A 53 6.25 14.85 -15.50
N GLN A 54 7.54 15.10 -15.26
CA GLN A 54 8.57 15.18 -16.30
C GLN A 54 9.24 13.83 -16.58
N MET A 55 9.05 12.85 -15.69
CA MET A 55 9.66 11.53 -15.81
C MET A 55 8.95 10.68 -16.87
N ASP A 56 9.74 9.91 -17.61
CA ASP A 56 9.21 8.89 -18.51
C ASP A 56 8.67 7.67 -17.72
N TYR A 57 7.98 6.77 -18.43
CA TYR A 57 7.38 5.57 -17.82
C TYR A 57 8.40 4.69 -17.08
N THR A 58 9.59 4.49 -17.66
CA THR A 58 10.64 3.62 -17.10
C THR A 58 11.23 4.23 -15.84
N GLN A 59 11.48 5.54 -15.86
CA GLN A 59 11.94 6.33 -14.74
C GLN A 59 10.93 6.28 -13.59
N LYS A 60 9.64 6.52 -13.88
CA LYS A 60 8.55 6.41 -12.90
C LYS A 60 8.48 5.01 -12.27
N MET A 61 8.53 3.96 -13.10
CA MET A 61 8.50 2.58 -12.61
C MET A 61 9.67 2.30 -11.65
N ASN A 62 10.89 2.71 -12.00
CA ASN A 62 12.07 2.51 -11.16
C ASN A 62 11.99 3.33 -9.86
N PHE A 63 11.49 4.56 -9.96
CA PHE A 63 11.26 5.42 -8.81
C PHE A 63 10.27 4.79 -7.82
N PHE A 64 9.08 4.37 -8.27
CA PHE A 64 8.06 3.77 -7.40
C PHE A 64 8.51 2.45 -6.77
N LYS A 65 9.35 1.66 -7.44
CA LYS A 65 9.94 0.44 -6.86
C LYS A 65 10.84 0.72 -5.65
N GLN A 66 11.58 1.81 -5.68
CA GLN A 66 12.53 2.17 -4.61
C GLN A 66 11.85 2.95 -3.47
N LEU A 67 10.73 3.62 -3.79
CA LEU A 67 10.02 4.50 -2.89
C LEU A 67 9.69 3.91 -1.51
N PRO A 68 9.15 2.67 -1.37
CA PRO A 68 8.73 2.13 -0.06
C PRO A 68 9.84 2.13 0.99
N GLN A 69 11.09 1.86 0.58
CA GLN A 69 12.24 1.85 1.49
C GLN A 69 12.61 3.24 1.99
N LEU A 70 12.39 4.26 1.16
CA LEU A 70 12.67 5.66 1.50
C LEU A 70 11.57 6.24 2.39
N LEU A 71 10.31 5.80 2.22
CA LEU A 71 9.18 6.28 3.03
C LEU A 71 9.30 5.93 4.52
N MET A 72 9.99 4.83 4.86
CA MET A 72 10.21 4.42 6.25
C MET A 72 10.92 5.47 7.11
N LYS A 73 11.65 6.40 6.48
CA LYS A 73 12.38 7.48 7.15
C LYS A 73 11.58 8.77 7.27
N PHE A 74 10.41 8.86 6.61
CA PHE A 74 9.61 10.08 6.63
C PHE A 74 8.71 10.15 7.88
N PRO A 75 8.52 11.35 8.45
CA PRO A 75 7.48 11.54 9.44
C PRO A 75 6.09 11.36 8.80
N LYS A 76 5.13 10.93 9.62
CA LYS A 76 3.74 10.65 9.21
C LYS A 76 3.06 11.78 8.43
N ARG A 77 3.26 13.04 8.86
CA ARG A 77 2.51 14.18 8.33
C ARG A 77 2.83 14.47 6.85
N PRO A 78 4.10 14.61 6.41
CA PRO A 78 4.44 14.72 4.99
C PRO A 78 3.99 13.54 4.13
N LEU A 79 3.99 12.31 4.68
CA LEU A 79 3.52 11.13 3.97
C LEU A 79 2.05 11.27 3.56
N ILE A 80 1.20 11.71 4.48
CA ILE A 80 -0.24 11.83 4.25
C ILE A 80 -0.56 13.09 3.44
N GLN A 81 0.07 14.23 3.75
CA GLN A 81 -0.34 15.53 3.19
C GLN A 81 0.31 15.87 1.84
N LYS A 82 1.52 15.36 1.57
CA LYS A 82 2.26 15.66 0.33
C LYS A 82 2.45 14.43 -0.56
N ILE A 83 2.95 13.33 0.01
CA ILE A 83 3.38 12.16 -0.78
C ILE A 83 2.18 11.36 -1.28
N LEU A 84 1.26 10.97 -0.39
CA LEU A 84 0.10 10.16 -0.74
C LEU A 84 -0.75 10.75 -1.89
N PRO A 85 -1.11 12.06 -1.89
CA PRO A 85 -1.87 12.64 -3.00
C PRO A 85 -1.14 12.55 -4.35
N GLN A 86 0.18 12.73 -4.37
CA GLN A 86 0.98 12.60 -5.60
C GLN A 86 1.03 11.15 -6.09
N LEU A 87 1.08 10.18 -5.18
CA LEU A 87 0.98 8.75 -5.54
C LEU A 87 -0.37 8.38 -6.13
N CYS A 88 -1.46 8.83 -5.48
CA CYS A 88 -2.82 8.53 -5.94
C CYS A 88 -3.13 9.21 -7.28
N ALA A 89 -2.54 10.37 -7.57
CA ALA A 89 -2.68 11.03 -8.88
C ALA A 89 -2.16 10.17 -10.05
N GLU A 90 -1.20 9.28 -9.80
CA GLU A 90 -0.60 8.41 -10.81
C GLU A 90 -1.38 7.09 -11.01
N PHE A 91 -2.47 6.87 -10.28
CA PHE A 91 -3.34 5.69 -10.49
C PHE A 91 -4.03 5.66 -11.85
N ILE A 92 -4.04 6.77 -12.58
CA ILE A 92 -4.52 6.84 -13.97
C ILE A 92 -3.71 5.88 -14.87
N ALA A 93 -2.41 5.70 -14.58
CA ALA A 93 -1.56 4.74 -15.28
C ALA A 93 -1.64 3.36 -14.61
N THR A 94 -2.61 2.54 -15.04
CA THR A 94 -2.89 1.21 -14.45
C THR A 94 -1.69 0.28 -14.38
N GLU A 95 -0.77 0.36 -15.35
CA GLU A 95 0.48 -0.42 -15.39
C GLU A 95 1.47 -0.03 -14.27
N LEU A 96 1.39 1.20 -13.76
CA LEU A 96 2.23 1.68 -12.66
C LEU A 96 1.66 1.35 -11.27
N VAL A 97 0.36 1.11 -11.17
CA VAL A 97 -0.36 0.84 -9.91
C VAL A 97 0.32 -0.23 -9.05
N PRO A 98 0.80 -1.37 -9.58
CA PRO A 98 1.49 -2.38 -8.77
C PRO A 98 2.77 -1.87 -8.07
N PHE A 99 3.42 -0.85 -8.61
CA PHE A 99 4.62 -0.26 -8.00
C PHE A 99 4.26 0.83 -6.99
N ILE A 100 3.10 1.46 -7.15
CA ILE A 100 2.60 2.52 -6.26
C ILE A 100 1.96 1.92 -4.99
N LEU A 101 1.16 0.85 -5.14
CA LEU A 101 0.41 0.22 -4.04
C LEU A 101 1.26 -0.12 -2.80
N PRO A 102 2.47 -0.70 -2.91
CA PRO A 102 3.31 -0.96 -1.74
C PRO A 102 3.60 0.29 -0.90
N SER A 103 3.80 1.44 -1.55
CA SER A 103 3.99 2.73 -0.88
C SER A 103 2.71 3.20 -0.18
N VAL A 104 1.55 3.02 -0.82
CA VAL A 104 0.25 3.38 -0.25
C VAL A 104 -0.08 2.49 0.96
N PHE A 105 0.18 1.19 0.90
CA PHE A 105 -0.01 0.28 2.04
C PHE A 105 0.93 0.58 3.20
N HIS A 106 2.17 1.00 2.92
CA HIS A 106 3.08 1.46 3.96
C HIS A 106 2.49 2.67 4.71
N ILE A 107 1.98 3.66 3.97
CA ILE A 107 1.33 4.83 4.57
C ILE A 107 0.08 4.42 5.36
N ALA A 108 -0.73 3.49 4.82
CA ALA A 108 -1.92 2.96 5.48
C ALA A 108 -1.61 2.28 6.83
N GLY A 109 -0.46 1.60 6.93
CA GLY A 109 0.01 1.00 8.19
C GLY A 109 0.29 2.02 9.29
N ILE A 110 0.72 3.23 8.93
CA ILE A 110 1.10 4.30 9.86
C ILE A 110 -0.11 5.15 10.27
N THR A 111 -1.16 5.18 9.44
CA THR A 111 -2.40 5.93 9.73
C THR A 111 -3.28 5.24 10.75
N ASN A 112 -4.09 6.03 11.46
CA ASN A 112 -5.18 5.48 12.27
C ASN A 112 -6.39 5.14 11.37
N ASN A 113 -7.41 4.50 11.95
CA ASN A 113 -8.56 4.00 11.19
C ASN A 113 -9.39 5.14 10.57
N ASP A 114 -9.53 6.27 11.28
CA ASP A 114 -10.29 7.43 10.80
C ASP A 114 -9.59 8.11 9.61
N GLU A 115 -8.27 8.31 9.70
CA GLU A 115 -7.44 8.84 8.61
C GLU A 115 -7.45 7.90 7.40
N PHE A 116 -7.37 6.59 7.62
CA PHE A 116 -7.46 5.60 6.55
C PHE A 116 -8.82 5.70 5.83
N ALA A 117 -9.92 5.70 6.59
CA ALA A 117 -11.26 5.78 6.04
C ALA A 117 -11.53 7.10 5.30
N ALA A 118 -10.99 8.22 5.80
CA ALA A 118 -11.21 9.54 5.23
C ALA A 118 -10.33 9.83 4.00
N VAL A 119 -9.08 9.38 4.00
CA VAL A 119 -8.07 9.80 3.01
C VAL A 119 -7.65 8.68 2.08
N ILE A 120 -7.38 7.48 2.59
CA ILE A 120 -6.77 6.39 1.81
C ILE A 120 -7.83 5.53 1.12
N LEU A 121 -8.83 5.08 1.87
CA LEU A 121 -9.88 4.20 1.35
C LEU A 121 -10.59 4.78 0.11
N PRO A 122 -10.97 6.08 0.06
CA PRO A 122 -11.61 6.66 -1.12
C PRO A 122 -10.74 6.58 -2.38
N GLN A 123 -9.42 6.66 -2.23
CA GLN A 123 -8.46 6.55 -3.34
C GLN A 123 -8.27 5.11 -3.82
N LEU A 124 -8.47 4.12 -2.93
CA LEU A 124 -8.35 2.70 -3.25
C LEU A 124 -9.63 2.12 -3.88
N ILE A 125 -10.80 2.68 -3.59
CA ILE A 125 -12.09 2.18 -4.12
C ILE A 125 -12.08 2.02 -5.65
N PRO A 126 -11.62 3.00 -6.45
CA PRO A 126 -11.53 2.84 -7.91
C PRO A 126 -10.55 1.76 -8.34
N ILE A 127 -9.56 1.44 -7.51
CA ILE A 127 -8.51 0.47 -7.83
C ILE A 127 -8.98 -0.97 -7.57
N PHE A 128 -9.89 -1.17 -6.61
CA PHE A 128 -10.48 -2.50 -6.34
C PHE A 128 -11.22 -3.08 -7.54
N THR A 129 -11.73 -2.24 -8.45
CA THR A 129 -12.46 -2.71 -9.64
C THR A 129 -11.53 -3.15 -10.77
N LEU A 130 -10.25 -2.76 -10.74
CA LEU A 130 -9.29 -3.08 -11.78
C LEU A 130 -9.06 -4.59 -11.88
N GLU A 131 -9.00 -5.08 -13.11
CA GLU A 131 -8.74 -6.50 -13.43
C GLU A 131 -7.31 -6.75 -13.85
N ARG A 132 -6.69 -5.76 -14.48
CA ARG A 132 -5.33 -5.84 -15.00
C ARG A 132 -4.52 -4.64 -14.55
N PRO A 133 -3.23 -4.83 -14.29
CA PRO A 133 -2.51 -6.11 -14.22
C PRO A 133 -2.90 -6.97 -12.99
N TYR A 134 -2.76 -8.31 -13.08
CA TYR A 134 -3.18 -9.25 -12.01
C TYR A 134 -2.44 -8.99 -10.68
N GLN A 135 -1.26 -8.39 -10.76
CA GLN A 135 -0.43 -7.99 -9.62
C GLN A 135 -1.16 -7.03 -8.68
N ILE A 136 -2.12 -6.22 -9.18
CA ILE A 136 -2.96 -5.35 -8.35
C ILE A 136 -3.75 -6.20 -7.35
N LEU A 137 -4.49 -7.18 -7.86
CA LEU A 137 -5.29 -8.08 -7.03
C LEU A 137 -4.39 -8.86 -6.05
N LEU A 138 -3.24 -9.35 -6.53
CA LEU A 138 -2.27 -10.05 -5.69
C LEU A 138 -1.81 -9.17 -4.52
N LEU A 139 -1.46 -7.92 -4.76
CA LEU A 139 -0.96 -6.99 -3.74
C LEU A 139 -2.03 -6.64 -2.70
N PHE A 140 -3.30 -6.47 -3.13
CA PHE A 140 -4.40 -6.32 -2.19
C PHE A 140 -4.54 -7.55 -1.29
N LEU A 141 -4.56 -8.76 -1.87
CA LEU A 141 -4.66 -10.01 -1.09
C LEU A 141 -3.52 -10.17 -0.08
N GLN A 142 -2.29 -9.84 -0.47
CA GLN A 142 -1.14 -9.89 0.43
C GLN A 142 -1.24 -8.92 1.62
N ASN A 143 -1.99 -7.83 1.48
CA ASN A 143 -2.19 -6.81 2.51
C ASN A 143 -3.60 -6.84 3.11
N MET A 144 -4.37 -7.94 2.93
CA MET A 144 -5.76 -7.97 3.41
C MET A 144 -5.89 -7.90 4.92
N ASP A 145 -4.91 -8.39 5.68
CA ASP A 145 -4.95 -8.28 7.14
C ASP A 145 -4.94 -6.81 7.59
N LEU A 146 -4.07 -5.99 6.99
CA LEU A 146 -4.05 -4.55 7.22
C LEU A 146 -5.37 -3.90 6.79
N LEU A 147 -5.89 -4.25 5.62
CA LEU A 147 -7.12 -3.65 5.11
C LEU A 147 -8.33 -4.00 5.98
N LEU A 148 -8.46 -5.26 6.42
CA LEU A 148 -9.53 -5.68 7.31
C LEU A 148 -9.43 -5.02 8.69
N GLU A 149 -8.22 -4.81 9.22
CA GLU A 149 -8.02 -4.11 10.49
C GLU A 149 -8.39 -2.61 10.41
N LYS A 150 -8.06 -1.95 9.29
CA LYS A 150 -8.26 -0.51 9.11
C LYS A 150 -9.67 -0.14 8.63
N THR A 151 -10.41 -1.07 8.06
CA THR A 151 -11.71 -0.81 7.42
C THR A 151 -12.85 -1.22 8.36
N SER A 152 -13.94 -0.45 8.38
CA SER A 152 -15.14 -0.86 9.11
C SER A 152 -15.80 -2.08 8.45
N ASP A 153 -16.53 -2.86 9.24
CA ASP A 153 -17.30 -4.03 8.81
C ASP A 153 -18.20 -3.76 7.59
N GLU A 154 -18.86 -2.60 7.57
CA GLU A 154 -19.75 -2.19 6.48
C GLU A 154 -18.98 -1.92 5.19
N ALA A 155 -17.87 -1.17 5.27
CA ALA A 155 -17.04 -0.87 4.12
C ALA A 155 -16.29 -2.11 3.61
N ALA A 156 -15.87 -3.00 4.51
CA ALA A 156 -15.25 -4.27 4.16
C ALA A 156 -16.23 -5.20 3.41
N ARG A 157 -17.49 -5.30 3.86
CA ARG A 157 -18.55 -6.01 3.11
C ARG A 157 -18.79 -5.40 1.73
N LYS A 158 -18.78 -4.07 1.63
CA LYS A 158 -19.08 -3.36 0.38
C LYS A 158 -17.95 -3.42 -0.66
N TYR A 159 -16.69 -3.31 -0.24
CA TYR A 159 -15.56 -3.11 -1.15
C TYR A 159 -14.55 -4.27 -1.15
N LEU A 160 -14.21 -4.82 0.02
CA LEU A 160 -13.19 -5.87 0.13
C LEU A 160 -13.76 -7.25 -0.20
N LEU A 161 -15.00 -7.53 0.22
CA LEU A 161 -15.61 -8.84 -0.02
C LEU A 161 -15.76 -9.17 -1.52
N PRO A 162 -16.25 -8.26 -2.39
CA PRO A 162 -16.28 -8.50 -3.83
C PRO A 162 -14.90 -8.80 -4.42
N LEU A 163 -13.85 -8.15 -3.91
CA LEU A 163 -12.47 -8.38 -4.32
C LEU A 163 -11.99 -9.81 -3.99
N ILE A 164 -12.32 -10.31 -2.80
CA ILE A 164 -12.00 -11.69 -2.37
C ILE A 164 -12.79 -12.70 -3.22
N CYS A 165 -14.09 -12.48 -3.42
CA CYS A 165 -14.91 -13.36 -4.25
C CYS A 165 -14.42 -13.39 -5.71
N LYS A 166 -13.89 -12.27 -6.23
CA LYS A 166 -13.26 -12.20 -7.55
C LYS A 166 -11.95 -12.99 -7.60
N ALA A 167 -11.14 -12.95 -6.54
CA ALA A 167 -9.89 -13.71 -6.45
C ALA A 167 -10.08 -15.23 -6.51
N LEU A 168 -11.21 -15.75 -6.02
CA LEU A 168 -11.57 -17.17 -6.18
C LEU A 168 -11.68 -17.62 -7.64
N SER A 169 -12.05 -16.71 -8.53
CA SER A 169 -12.20 -16.99 -9.96
C SER A 169 -10.93 -16.66 -10.76
N SER A 170 -9.81 -16.33 -10.10
CA SER A 170 -8.57 -16.05 -10.79
C SER A 170 -7.90 -17.33 -11.29
N GLU A 171 -7.29 -17.29 -12.47
CA GLU A 171 -6.49 -18.40 -13.02
C GLU A 171 -5.10 -18.53 -12.37
N THR A 172 -4.70 -17.54 -11.55
CA THR A 172 -3.37 -17.53 -10.93
C THR A 172 -3.37 -18.31 -9.62
N VAL A 173 -2.64 -19.43 -9.57
CA VAL A 173 -2.52 -20.31 -8.39
C VAL A 173 -2.15 -19.53 -7.12
N LYS A 174 -1.20 -18.59 -7.20
CA LYS A 174 -0.78 -17.78 -6.05
C LYS A 174 -1.91 -16.91 -5.47
N ILE A 175 -2.81 -16.40 -6.33
CA ILE A 175 -3.98 -15.60 -5.92
C ILE A 175 -4.99 -16.51 -5.23
N GLN A 176 -5.24 -17.69 -5.80
CA GLN A 176 -6.14 -18.70 -5.21
C GLN A 176 -5.66 -19.12 -3.81
N GLU A 177 -4.36 -19.42 -3.65
CA GLU A 177 -3.78 -19.80 -2.36
C GLU A 177 -3.94 -18.73 -1.28
N LEU A 178 -3.66 -17.47 -1.63
CA LEU A 178 -3.86 -16.34 -0.72
C LEU A 178 -5.33 -16.17 -0.36
N CYS A 179 -6.22 -16.26 -1.36
CA CYS A 179 -7.65 -16.15 -1.14
C CYS A 179 -8.15 -17.22 -0.14
N LEU A 180 -7.72 -18.48 -0.28
CA LEU A 180 -8.07 -19.56 0.64
C LEU A 180 -7.64 -19.29 2.10
N SER A 181 -6.53 -18.57 2.29
CA SER A 181 -6.08 -18.18 3.63
C SER A 181 -6.88 -17.04 4.26
N ILE A 182 -7.53 -16.21 3.44
CA ILE A 182 -8.27 -15.01 3.87
C ILE A 182 -9.75 -15.33 4.12
N ILE A 183 -10.36 -16.25 3.35
CA ILE A 183 -11.77 -16.61 3.47
C ILE A 183 -12.22 -16.92 4.90
N PRO A 184 -11.47 -17.65 5.76
CA PRO A 184 -11.91 -17.91 7.13
C PRO A 184 -12.12 -16.63 7.94
N LYS A 185 -11.32 -15.59 7.66
CA LYS A 185 -11.36 -14.30 8.37
C LYS A 185 -12.61 -13.50 8.01
N VAL A 186 -13.05 -13.60 6.74
CA VAL A 186 -14.22 -12.89 6.23
C VAL A 186 -15.48 -13.75 6.17
N ALA A 187 -15.42 -15.03 6.56
CA ALA A 187 -16.52 -15.98 6.44
C ALA A 187 -17.81 -15.49 7.12
N LYS A 188 -17.68 -14.83 8.28
CA LYS A 188 -18.81 -14.25 9.03
C LYS A 188 -19.47 -13.06 8.32
N MET A 189 -18.76 -12.43 7.39
CA MET A 189 -19.24 -11.27 6.63
C MET A 189 -20.00 -11.68 5.37
N ILE A 190 -19.88 -12.95 4.96
CA ILE A 190 -20.52 -13.49 3.77
C ILE A 190 -21.92 -13.97 4.13
N GLU A 191 -22.92 -13.54 3.36
CA GLU A 191 -24.28 -14.03 3.50
C GLU A 191 -24.36 -15.53 3.20
N ARG A 192 -25.17 -16.26 3.97
CA ARG A 192 -25.34 -17.71 3.82
C ARG A 192 -25.72 -18.12 2.40
N GLN A 193 -26.53 -17.30 1.72
CA GLN A 193 -26.95 -17.58 0.35
C GLN A 193 -25.77 -17.50 -0.61
N SER A 194 -25.03 -16.39 -0.62
CA SER A 194 -23.83 -16.19 -1.45
C SER A 194 -22.77 -17.25 -1.17
N MET A 195 -22.64 -17.68 0.09
CA MET A 195 -21.74 -18.77 0.45
C MET A 195 -22.10 -20.08 -0.26
N LYS A 196 -23.39 -20.44 -0.28
CA LYS A 196 -23.87 -21.68 -0.92
C LYS A 196 -23.84 -21.62 -2.44
N THR A 197 -24.19 -20.48 -3.03
CA THR A 197 -24.40 -20.37 -4.48
C THR A 197 -23.17 -19.92 -5.26
N GLU A 198 -22.24 -19.19 -4.64
CA GLU A 198 -21.09 -18.63 -5.35
C GLU A 198 -19.76 -19.13 -4.80
N VAL A 199 -19.56 -19.06 -3.49
CA VAL A 199 -18.26 -19.37 -2.87
C VAL A 199 -18.01 -20.88 -2.87
N LEU A 200 -18.94 -21.67 -2.34
CA LEU A 200 -18.79 -23.13 -2.23
C LEU A 200 -18.61 -23.81 -3.60
N PRO A 201 -19.40 -23.53 -4.65
CA PRO A 201 -19.22 -24.17 -5.95
C PRO A 201 -17.87 -23.83 -6.58
N LYS A 202 -17.41 -22.57 -6.47
CA LYS A 202 -16.09 -22.16 -6.98
C LYS A 202 -14.95 -22.83 -6.21
N LEU A 203 -15.07 -22.94 -4.89
CA LEU A 203 -14.11 -23.66 -4.07
C LEU A 203 -14.03 -25.14 -4.48
N LEU A 204 -15.18 -25.80 -4.68
CA LEU A 204 -15.21 -27.18 -5.16
C LEU A 204 -14.58 -27.32 -6.55
N GLN A 205 -14.84 -26.38 -7.46
CA GLN A 205 -14.21 -26.36 -8.78
C GLN A 205 -12.68 -26.22 -8.68
N LEU A 206 -12.19 -25.32 -7.82
CA LEU A 206 -10.75 -25.14 -7.59
C LEU A 206 -10.06 -26.41 -7.04
N ILE A 207 -10.77 -27.29 -6.33
CA ILE A 207 -10.22 -28.57 -5.86
C ILE A 207 -10.09 -29.57 -7.01
N ILE A 208 -11.07 -29.58 -7.91
CA ILE A 208 -11.11 -30.50 -9.04
C ILE A 208 -10.04 -30.10 -10.05
N ASP A 209 -9.91 -28.80 -10.31
CA ASP A 209 -8.99 -28.24 -11.31
C ASP A 209 -7.57 -28.01 -10.74
N GLY A 210 -7.47 -27.71 -9.44
CA GLY A 210 -6.23 -27.38 -8.74
C GLY A 210 -5.57 -28.63 -8.15
N GLY A 211 -4.50 -29.10 -8.79
CA GLY A 211 -3.70 -30.24 -8.31
C GLY A 211 -3.28 -30.17 -6.82
N GLY A 212 -2.91 -31.32 -6.27
CA GLY A 212 -2.93 -31.71 -4.84
C GLY A 212 -2.47 -30.74 -3.74
N VAL A 213 -1.72 -29.67 -4.02
CA VAL A 213 -1.28 -28.68 -3.00
C VAL A 213 -2.45 -27.82 -2.52
N LEU A 214 -3.35 -27.42 -3.42
CA LEU A 214 -4.56 -26.68 -3.06
C LEU A 214 -5.52 -27.56 -2.27
N THR A 215 -5.56 -28.86 -2.59
CA THR A 215 -6.40 -29.87 -1.92
C THR A 215 -6.03 -30.05 -0.44
N VAL A 216 -4.74 -30.12 -0.08
CA VAL A 216 -4.32 -30.32 1.33
C VAL A 216 -4.66 -29.09 2.20
N ARG A 217 -4.43 -27.88 1.68
CA ARG A 217 -4.82 -26.65 2.38
C ARG A 217 -6.33 -26.51 2.45
N PHE A 218 -7.05 -26.96 1.42
CA PHE A 218 -8.50 -26.98 1.45
C PHE A 218 -9.06 -28.00 2.44
N ILE A 219 -8.47 -29.18 2.61
CA ILE A 219 -8.87 -30.14 3.64
C ILE A 219 -8.66 -29.55 5.05
N HIS A 220 -7.60 -28.78 5.25
CA HIS A 220 -7.39 -28.06 6.50
C HIS A 220 -8.42 -26.93 6.70
N PHE A 221 -8.73 -26.20 5.62
CA PHE A 221 -9.79 -25.19 5.59
C PHE A 221 -11.16 -25.80 5.88
N ILE A 222 -11.58 -26.86 5.19
CA ILE A 222 -12.79 -27.63 5.49
C ILE A 222 -12.78 -28.08 6.94
N ASN A 223 -11.70 -28.62 7.50
CA ASN A 223 -11.72 -29.07 8.89
C ASN A 223 -11.90 -27.89 9.89
N MET A 224 -11.28 -26.74 9.62
CA MET A 224 -11.45 -25.53 10.44
C MET A 224 -12.86 -24.92 10.27
N VAL A 225 -13.38 -24.97 9.05
CA VAL A 225 -14.59 -24.29 8.62
C VAL A 225 -15.82 -25.17 8.78
N CYS A 226 -15.74 -26.51 8.69
CA CYS A 226 -16.82 -27.46 8.95
C CYS A 226 -17.33 -27.36 10.38
N VAL A 227 -16.47 -27.06 11.36
CA VAL A 227 -16.94 -26.81 12.74
C VAL A 227 -17.85 -25.56 12.77
N LEU A 228 -17.48 -24.51 12.03
CA LEU A 228 -18.30 -23.29 11.88
C LEU A 228 -19.48 -23.45 10.90
N PHE A 229 -19.36 -24.30 9.89
CA PHE A 229 -20.33 -24.50 8.81
C PHE A 229 -21.40 -25.54 9.16
N LEU A 230 -21.08 -26.54 9.98
CA LEU A 230 -22.09 -27.41 10.59
C LEU A 230 -23.00 -26.59 11.50
N ASP A 231 -22.47 -25.63 12.26
CA ASP A 231 -23.27 -24.71 13.07
C ASP A 231 -24.11 -23.73 12.22
N LEU A 232 -23.62 -23.33 11.03
CA LEU A 232 -24.36 -22.50 10.07
C LEU A 232 -25.34 -23.28 9.17
N LEU A 233 -25.24 -24.61 9.10
CA LEU A 233 -26.15 -25.48 8.35
C LEU A 233 -27.21 -26.13 9.26
N ASN A 234 -26.93 -26.31 10.55
CA ASN A 234 -27.83 -26.93 11.53
C ASN A 234 -28.73 -25.95 12.32
N ASN A 235 -28.62 -24.64 12.11
CA ASN A 235 -29.54 -23.59 12.60
C ASN A 235 -29.91 -22.67 11.45
#